data_AF-A0A9D3WW58-F1
#
_entry.id   AF-A0A9D3WW58-F1
#
_cell.length_a   1.000
_cell.length_b   1.000
_cell.length_c   1.000
_cell.angle_alpha   90.00
_cell.angle_beta   90.00
_cell.angle_gamma   90.00
#
_symmetry.space_group_name_H-M   'P 1'
#
loop_
_entity.id
_entity.type
_entity.pdbx_description
1 polymer ?
#
loop_
_entity_poly.entity_id
_entity_poly.type
_entity_poly.pdbx_seq_one_letter_code
_entity_poly.pdbx_strand_id
1 'polypeptide(L)'
;MLILAIFPAVNIVWSDVLQRRVWRGAMNPTRVDKTSKYVNREVAKFLLPLGGTVISHPGIFYGAPELLQEDEVHLSDSGAAIFLADIK
;
A
#
# COMPACT_ATOMS: atom_id res chain seq x y z
N MET A 1 -3.33 19.55 9.15
CA MET A 1 -3.86 18.41 8.38
C MET A 1 -5.37 18.32 8.70
N LEU A 2 -6.26 18.41 7.71
CA LEU A 2 -7.70 18.66 7.93
C LEU A 2 -8.37 17.58 8.79
N ILE A 3 -7.99 16.31 8.62
CA ILE A 3 -8.56 15.21 9.39
C ILE A 3 -8.21 15.32 10.88
N LEU A 4 -6.95 15.60 11.23
CA LEU A 4 -6.55 15.81 12.64
C LEU A 4 -7.17 17.07 13.26
N ALA A 5 -7.53 18.08 12.45
CA ALA A 5 -8.20 19.27 12.94
C ALA A 5 -9.68 19.00 13.29
N ILE A 6 -10.35 18.14 12.52
CA ILE A 6 -11.76 17.77 12.74
C ILE A 6 -11.87 16.64 13.78
N PHE A 7 -10.91 15.71 13.77
CA PHE A 7 -10.89 14.52 14.62
C PHE A 7 -9.54 14.43 15.37
N PRO A 8 -9.33 15.21 16.43
CA PRO A 8 -8.03 15.32 17.09
C PRO A 8 -7.57 14.03 17.78
N ALA A 9 -8.49 13.10 18.06
CA ALA A 9 -8.20 11.81 18.68
C ALA A 9 -8.08 10.65 17.68
N VAL A 10 -8.20 10.90 16.37
CA VAL A 10 -8.10 9.82 15.37
C VAL A 10 -6.64 9.43 15.15
N ASN A 11 -6.39 8.12 15.06
CA ASN A 11 -5.13 7.61 14.56
C ASN A 11 -5.22 7.50 13.04
N ILE A 12 -4.32 8.16 12.32
CA ILE A 12 -4.22 8.04 10.87
C ILE A 12 -3.24 6.91 10.57
N VAL A 13 -3.72 5.93 9.82
CA VAL A 13 -2.93 4.78 9.39
C VAL A 13 -2.79 4.83 7.88
N TRP A 14 -1.56 4.69 7.39
CA TRP A 14 -1.26 4.48 5.98
C TRP A 14 -0.92 3.02 5.73
N SER A 15 -1.76 2.35 4.95
CA SER A 15 -1.46 1.03 4.38
C SER A 15 -0.71 1.26 3.07
N ASP A 16 0.49 0.71 2.97
CA ASP A 16 1.35 0.90 1.81
C ASP A 16 0.66 0.47 0.51
N VAL A 17 0.80 1.29 -0.54
CA VAL A 17 0.39 0.90 -1.89
C VAL A 17 1.13 -0.39 -2.26
N LEU A 18 0.35 -1.44 -2.51
CA LEU A 18 0.85 -2.77 -2.84
C LEU A 18 1.63 -2.76 -4.16
N GLN A 19 2.64 -3.64 -4.25
CA GLN A 19 3.26 -3.95 -5.52
C GLN A 19 2.25 -4.65 -6.43
N ARG A 20 2.25 -4.30 -7.71
CA ARG A 20 1.42 -4.92 -8.75
C ARG A 20 2.31 -5.43 -9.87
N ARG A 21 1.89 -6.53 -10.51
CA ARG A 21 2.60 -7.03 -11.70
C ARG A 21 2.19 -6.27 -12.95
N VAL A 22 0.94 -5.82 -13.01
CA VAL A 22 0.42 -5.01 -14.11
C VAL A 22 -0.09 -3.65 -13.61
N TRP A 23 0.25 -2.59 -14.35
CA TRP A 23 -0.31 -1.25 -14.18
C TRP A 23 -1.12 -0.90 -15.42
N ARG A 24 -2.41 -1.23 -15.43
CA ARG A 24 -3.30 -1.00 -16.59
C ARG A 24 -3.33 0.49 -16.97
N GLY A 25 -3.16 0.78 -18.25
CA GLY A 25 -3.12 2.15 -18.78
C GLY A 25 -1.81 2.91 -18.51
N ALA A 26 -0.83 2.31 -17.83
CA ALA A 26 0.48 2.93 -17.64
C ALA A 26 1.30 2.86 -18.93
N MET A 27 1.70 4.02 -19.47
CA MET A 27 2.68 4.09 -20.56
C MET A 27 4.05 3.54 -20.14
N ASN A 28 4.36 3.55 -18.84
CA ASN A 28 5.59 3.01 -18.29
C ASN A 28 5.35 2.37 -16.91
N PRO A 29 5.00 1.08 -16.85
CA PRO A 29 4.70 0.37 -15.60
C PRO A 29 5.83 0.43 -14.57
N THR A 30 7.09 0.36 -15.01
CA THR A 30 8.27 0.47 -14.13
C THR A 30 8.35 1.83 -13.44
N ARG A 31 8.00 2.92 -14.13
CA ARG A 31 7.92 4.25 -13.51
C ARG A 31 6.78 4.32 -12.50
N VAL A 32 5.63 3.72 -12.80
CA VAL A 32 4.49 3.70 -11.86
C VAL A 32 4.82 2.91 -10.58
N ASP A 33 5.51 1.77 -10.70
CA ASP A 33 5.99 1.02 -9.52
C ASP A 33 6.97 1.85 -8.68
N LYS A 34 7.96 2.48 -9.32
CA LYS A 34 8.91 3.38 -8.63
C LYS A 34 8.19 4.54 -7.94
N THR A 35 7.21 5.15 -8.60
CA THR A 35 6.40 6.22 -8.03
C THR A 35 5.56 5.72 -6.85
N SER A 36 5.00 4.52 -6.91
CA SER A 36 4.23 3.94 -5.79
C SER A 36 5.11 3.75 -4.55
N LYS A 37 6.32 3.21 -4.72
CA LYS A 37 7.34 3.12 -3.65
C LYS A 37 7.77 4.50 -3.12
N TYR A 38 7.89 5.48 -4.00
CA TYR A 38 8.16 6.87 -3.63
C TYR A 38 7.04 7.44 -2.77
N VAL A 39 5.77 7.27 -3.18
CA VAL A 39 4.59 7.73 -2.43
C VAL A 39 4.57 7.11 -1.04
N ASN A 40 4.70 5.78 -0.91
CA ASN A 40 4.74 5.12 0.39
C ASN A 40 5.81 5.74 1.32
N ARG A 41 7.02 5.96 0.80
CA ARG A 41 8.11 6.56 1.57
C ARG A 41 7.81 8.00 1.98
N GLU A 42 7.32 8.85 1.08
CA GLU A 42 7.05 10.25 1.41
C GLU A 42 5.84 10.39 2.35
N VAL A 43 4.81 9.54 2.21
CA VAL A 43 3.70 9.49 3.17
C VAL A 43 4.21 9.05 4.55
N ALA A 44 5.04 8.01 4.63
CA ALA A 44 5.63 7.59 5.91
C ALA A 44 6.43 8.72 6.56
N LYS A 45 7.29 9.42 5.82
CA LYS A 45 8.05 10.58 6.32
C LYS A 45 7.14 11.70 6.83
N PHE A 46 6.02 11.93 6.16
CA PHE A 46 5.05 12.95 6.56
C PHE A 46 4.24 12.53 7.79
N LEU A 47 3.80 11.26 7.84
CA LEU A 47 2.82 10.76 8.80
C LEU A 47 3.43 10.38 10.15
N LEU A 48 4.62 9.76 10.15
CA LEU A 48 5.26 9.27 11.38
C LEU A 48 5.53 10.40 12.40
N PRO A 49 6.03 11.59 12.02
CA PRO A 49 6.20 12.71 12.96
C PRO A 49 4.89 13.24 13.55
N LEU A 50 3.74 12.97 12.90
CA LEU A 50 2.42 13.36 13.36
C LEU A 50 1.78 12.31 14.28
N GLY A 51 2.52 11.25 14.65
CA GLY A 51 2.02 10.16 15.47
C GLY A 51 1.11 9.16 14.73
N GLY A 52 1.04 9.24 13.40
CA GLY A 52 0.32 8.25 12.61
C GLY A 52 1.14 6.97 12.39
N THR A 53 0.47 5.95 11.87
CA THR A 53 1.04 4.58 11.73
C THR A 53 1.19 4.22 10.26
N VAL A 54 2.22 3.44 9.93
CA VAL A 54 2.40 2.87 8.59
C VAL A 54 2.33 1.35 8.70
N ILE A 55 1.53 0.73 7.84
CA ILE A 55 1.42 -0.72 7.70
C ILE A 55 2.01 -1.10 6.36
N SER A 56 3.09 -1.87 6.39
CA SER A 56 3.73 -2.44 5.21
C SER A 56 3.28 -3.89 5.01
N HIS A 57 3.34 -4.36 3.77
CA HIS A 57 2.86 -5.68 3.37
C HIS A 57 3.98 -6.54 2.77
N PRO A 58 4.97 -7.00 3.56
CA PRO A 58 6.17 -7.66 3.03
C PRO A 58 5.87 -9.01 2.36
N GLY A 59 4.77 -9.66 2.74
CA GLY A 59 4.33 -10.92 2.13
C GLY A 59 3.73 -10.74 0.72
N ILE A 60 3.40 -9.51 0.31
CA ILE A 60 2.76 -9.21 -0.97
C ILE A 60 3.77 -8.50 -1.87
N PHE A 61 4.40 -9.24 -2.77
CA PHE A 61 5.45 -8.73 -3.66
C PHE A 61 5.31 -9.29 -5.07
N TYR A 62 5.99 -8.64 -6.03
CA TYR A 62 5.95 -9.00 -7.45
C TYR A 62 6.21 -10.49 -7.74
N GLY A 63 7.04 -11.15 -6.93
CA GLY A 63 7.44 -12.54 -7.11
C GLY A 63 6.49 -13.58 -6.52
N ALA A 64 5.31 -13.18 -6.04
CA ALA A 64 4.28 -14.07 -5.50
C ALA A 64 2.99 -13.99 -6.33
N PRO A 65 3.00 -14.45 -7.60
CA PRO A 65 1.85 -14.34 -8.50
C PRO A 65 0.59 -15.07 -7.98
N GLU A 66 0.75 -16.11 -7.17
CA GLU A 66 -0.34 -16.86 -6.51
C GLU A 66 -1.17 -16.01 -5.53
N LEU A 67 -0.63 -14.88 -5.09
CA LEU A 67 -1.34 -13.93 -4.23
C LEU A 67 -2.19 -12.95 -5.02
N LEU A 68 -2.17 -13.02 -6.35
CA LEU A 68 -2.92 -12.17 -7.26
C LEU A 68 -3.96 -13.00 -8.01
N GLN A 69 -5.01 -12.33 -8.49
CA GLN A 69 -5.95 -12.90 -9.44
C GLN A 69 -5.28 -13.04 -10.81
N GLU A 70 -5.94 -13.74 -11.74
CA GLU A 70 -5.49 -13.86 -13.15
C GLU A 70 -5.23 -12.51 -13.83
N ASP A 71 -5.90 -11.48 -13.31
CA ASP A 71 -5.85 -10.11 -13.76
C ASP A 71 -4.54 -9.38 -13.37
N GLU A 72 -3.71 -10.02 -12.55
CA GLU A 72 -2.40 -9.64 -12.02
C GLU A 72 -2.34 -8.27 -11.31
N VAL A 73 -3.50 -7.75 -10.91
CA VAL A 73 -3.70 -6.45 -10.26
C VAL A 73 -4.32 -6.62 -8.88
N HIS A 74 -5.38 -7.42 -8.78
CA HIS A 74 -6.14 -7.63 -7.55
C HIS A 74 -5.61 -8.83 -6.76
N LEU A 75 -5.80 -8.80 -5.45
CA LEU A 75 -5.43 -9.92 -4.58
C LEU A 75 -6.36 -11.12 -4.80
N SER A 76 -5.79 -12.32 -4.79
CA SER A 76 -6.55 -13.56 -4.59
C SER A 76 -7.06 -13.64 -3.15
N ASP A 77 -7.92 -14.61 -2.83
CA ASP A 77 -8.40 -14.81 -1.46
C ASP A 77 -7.24 -15.04 -0.47
N SER A 78 -6.23 -15.81 -0.89
CA SER A 78 -4.99 -16.02 -0.11
C SER A 78 -4.20 -14.72 0.06
N GLY A 79 -4.07 -13.92 -1.01
CA GLY A 79 -3.43 -12.61 -0.95
C GLY A 79 -4.16 -11.64 -0.01
N ALA A 80 -5.50 -11.64 -0.05
CA ALA A 80 -6.34 -10.84 0.82
C ALA A 80 -6.22 -11.27 2.30
N ALA A 81 -6.10 -12.58 2.56
CA ALA A 81 -5.85 -13.08 3.90
C ALA A 81 -4.51 -12.60 4.48
N ILE A 82 -3.44 -12.61 3.67
CA ILE A 82 -2.12 -12.07 4.07
C ILE A 82 -2.21 -10.56 4.31
N PHE A 83 -2.86 -9.82 3.40
CA PHE A 83 -3.07 -8.38 3.54
C PHE A 83 -3.79 -8.04 4.85
N LEU A 84 -4.85 -8.76 5.18
CA LEU A 84 -5.61 -8.58 6.40
C LEU A 84 -4.81 -8.98 7.66
N ALA A 85 -3.91 -9.96 7.58
CA ALA A 85 -3.06 -10.33 8.71
C ALA A 85 -2.03 -9.24 9.09
N ASP A 86 -1.65 -8.39 8.13
CA ASP A 86 -0.80 -7.22 8.38
C ASP A 86 -1.59 -6.05 8.97
N ILE A 87 -2.90 -5.97 8.73
CA ILE A 87 -3.77 -4.94 9.29
C ILE A 87 -4.21 -5.36 10.70
N LYS A 88 -3.72 -4.66 11.72
CA LYS A 88 -3.97 -4.94 13.14
C LYS A 88 -4.60 -3.75 13.85
#